data_AF-A0A9D1LWY3-F1
#
_entry.id   AF-A0A9D1LWY3-F1
#
_cell.length_a   1.000
_cell.length_b   1.000
_cell.length_c   1.000
_cell.angle_alpha   90.00
_cell.angle_beta   90.00
_cell.angle_gamma   90.00
#
_symmetry.space_group_name_H-M   'P 1'
#
loop_
_entity.id
_entity.type
_entity.pdbx_description
1 polymer ?
#
loop_
_entity_poly.entity_id
_entity_poly.type
_entity_poly.pdbx_seq_one_letter_code
_entity_poly.pdbx_strand_id
1 'polypeptide(L)'
;TMIAGNLTMDEFKYILSYGPKEMTDGVPTQSYSELLNYLCEPASRNGNYVANLGNTSDWKAMYSLSDVNRLFSSFTDFRFTADNASQANAYVSGDAIIFSPATVGHMITSDITSAKYTDDELIIDFTYNYTSGGGSGSYTLYKEAVLVPNSEGLYQITDIYERSEEEEPTEAETSQTQDSQSSPSSQDSEDEVNKLYQDTINRVKAKESGFAFTTYPDSSYNGEYSYFIRDLNNDGKLELVVAARAAEGPFIVYNYRVYGYDHQGDTYTLKTISDDLSALNLLIPEDGNGLFIYNFSRGTGEENFHRATIENGSFVISSASEYTYTMGTDASNQFHSANPSAFPD
;
A
#
# COMPACT_ATOMS: atom_id res chain seq x y z
N THR A 1 2.45 -22.09 -16.71
CA THR A 1 2.63 -22.21 -15.25
C THR A 1 1.31 -22.44 -14.60
N MET A 2 1.26 -23.30 -13.57
CA MET A 2 0.03 -23.60 -12.87
C MET A 2 -0.09 -22.68 -11.65
N ILE A 3 -1.03 -21.75 -11.72
CA ILE A 3 -1.44 -20.93 -10.58
C ILE A 3 -2.26 -21.81 -9.64
N ALA A 4 -2.09 -21.64 -8.32
CA ALA A 4 -2.86 -22.34 -7.31
C ALA A 4 -4.37 -22.18 -7.57
N GLY A 5 -5.11 -23.29 -7.45
CA GLY A 5 -6.50 -23.39 -7.90
C GLY A 5 -6.66 -23.84 -9.35
N ASN A 6 -5.55 -24.11 -10.06
CA ASN A 6 -5.54 -24.50 -11.47
C ASN A 6 -6.28 -23.49 -12.35
N LEU A 7 -6.06 -22.20 -12.08
CA LEU A 7 -6.77 -21.14 -12.77
C LEU A 7 -6.39 -21.08 -14.26
N THR A 8 -7.38 -20.85 -15.10
CA THR A 8 -7.15 -20.41 -16.48
C THR A 8 -6.59 -18.98 -16.48
N MET A 9 -6.05 -18.53 -17.62
CA MET A 9 -5.54 -17.16 -17.74
C MET A 9 -6.64 -16.12 -17.48
N ASP A 10 -7.86 -16.36 -17.96
CA ASP A 10 -8.97 -15.41 -17.77
C ASP A 10 -9.43 -15.37 -16.31
N GLU A 11 -9.43 -16.51 -15.62
CA GLU A 11 -9.69 -16.58 -14.17
C GLU A 11 -8.58 -15.90 -13.38
N PHE A 12 -7.33 -16.02 -13.80
CA PHE A 12 -6.22 -15.33 -13.14
C PHE A 12 -6.32 -13.81 -13.32
N LYS A 13 -6.63 -13.32 -14.53
CA LYS A 13 -6.95 -11.89 -14.75
C LYS A 13 -8.14 -11.42 -13.91
N TYR A 14 -9.14 -12.29 -13.71
CA TYR A 14 -10.26 -12.00 -12.83
C TYR A 14 -9.82 -11.84 -11.37
N ILE A 15 -8.89 -12.67 -10.89
CA ILE A 15 -8.24 -12.49 -9.57
C ILE A 15 -7.49 -11.16 -9.50
N LEU A 16 -6.70 -10.81 -10.51
CA LEU A 16 -5.99 -9.51 -10.53
C LEU A 16 -6.96 -8.30 -10.53
N SER A 17 -8.18 -8.49 -11.03
CA SER A 17 -9.20 -7.44 -11.10
C SER A 17 -10.05 -7.32 -9.83
N TYR A 18 -10.47 -8.45 -9.23
CA TYR A 18 -11.48 -8.48 -8.17
C TYR A 18 -11.07 -9.28 -6.93
N GLY A 19 -9.87 -9.87 -6.93
CA GLY A 19 -9.23 -10.43 -5.75
C GLY A 19 -8.61 -9.34 -4.87
N PRO A 20 -7.57 -9.68 -4.10
CA PRO A 20 -6.88 -8.72 -3.28
C PRO A 20 -6.31 -7.55 -4.08
N LYS A 21 -6.55 -6.32 -3.61
CA LYS A 21 -5.99 -5.10 -4.21
C LYS A 21 -4.52 -4.93 -3.91
N GLU A 22 -4.15 -5.26 -2.68
CA GLU A 22 -2.80 -5.23 -2.14
C GLU A 22 -2.62 -6.41 -1.19
N MET A 23 -1.42 -6.97 -1.19
CA MET A 23 -1.05 -8.09 -0.33
C MET A 23 0.41 -7.95 0.06
N THR A 24 0.73 -8.41 1.27
CA THR A 24 2.11 -8.59 1.71
C THR A 24 2.19 -9.88 2.51
N ASP A 25 3.21 -10.70 2.25
CA ASP A 25 3.45 -11.97 2.96
C ASP A 25 2.22 -12.92 2.97
N GLY A 26 1.46 -12.94 1.87
CA GLY A 26 0.25 -13.77 1.73
C GLY A 26 -0.96 -13.27 2.53
N VAL A 27 -0.89 -12.06 3.08
CA VAL A 27 -1.98 -11.44 3.82
C VAL A 27 -2.61 -10.30 3.01
N PRO A 28 -3.90 -10.40 2.63
CA PRO A 28 -4.58 -9.33 1.93
C PRO A 28 -4.95 -8.19 2.87
N THR A 29 -4.88 -6.95 2.35
CA THR A 29 -5.31 -5.75 3.10
C THR A 29 -6.83 -5.70 3.32
N GLN A 30 -7.58 -6.38 2.46
CA GLN A 30 -9.04 -6.44 2.50
C GLN A 30 -9.53 -7.58 3.41
N SER A 31 -10.63 -7.34 4.12
CA SER A 31 -11.30 -8.38 4.91
C SER A 31 -11.82 -9.53 4.03
N TYR A 32 -11.95 -10.74 4.58
CA TYR A 32 -12.55 -11.85 3.84
C TYR A 32 -14.00 -11.60 3.42
N SER A 33 -14.77 -10.79 4.16
CA SER A 33 -16.10 -10.34 3.72
C SER A 33 -16.04 -9.46 2.47
N GLU A 34 -15.05 -8.58 2.39
CA GLU A 34 -14.86 -7.68 1.26
C GLU A 34 -14.39 -8.46 0.02
N LEU A 35 -13.39 -9.33 0.19
CA LEU A 35 -12.91 -10.22 -0.87
C LEU A 35 -13.99 -11.15 -1.40
N LEU A 36 -14.78 -11.75 -0.50
CA LEU A 36 -15.91 -12.59 -0.88
C LEU A 36 -16.94 -11.81 -1.71
N ASN A 37 -17.24 -10.57 -1.30
CA ASN A 37 -18.15 -9.70 -2.04
C ASN A 37 -17.63 -9.37 -3.45
N TYR A 38 -16.37 -8.93 -3.55
CA TYR A 38 -15.76 -8.55 -4.83
C TYR A 38 -15.57 -9.73 -5.78
N LEU A 39 -15.35 -10.96 -5.28
CA LEU A 39 -15.24 -12.15 -6.14
C LEU A 39 -16.59 -12.74 -6.56
N CYS A 40 -17.67 -12.50 -5.83
CA CYS A 40 -18.95 -13.15 -6.11
C CYS A 40 -19.96 -12.23 -6.81
N GLU A 41 -20.11 -10.99 -6.36
CA GLU A 41 -21.11 -10.07 -6.92
C GLU A 41 -20.89 -9.76 -8.41
N PRO A 42 -19.66 -9.41 -8.86
CA PRO A 42 -19.40 -9.11 -10.27
C PRO A 42 -19.19 -10.37 -11.13
N ALA A 43 -19.15 -11.58 -10.57
CA ALA A 43 -18.80 -12.80 -11.32
C ALA A 43 -19.72 -13.04 -12.52
N SER A 44 -21.03 -12.77 -12.37
CA SER A 44 -22.02 -13.03 -13.42
C SER A 44 -21.84 -12.15 -14.66
N ARG A 45 -21.29 -10.94 -14.49
CA ARG A 45 -20.98 -10.00 -15.57
C ARG A 45 -19.55 -10.10 -16.09
N ASN A 46 -18.71 -10.94 -15.47
CA ASN A 46 -17.30 -11.13 -15.82
C ASN A 46 -16.98 -12.61 -16.07
N GLY A 47 -17.75 -13.30 -16.92
CA GLY A 47 -17.42 -14.66 -17.36
C GLY A 47 -17.97 -15.81 -16.51
N ASN A 48 -18.69 -15.54 -15.43
CA ASN A 48 -19.30 -16.54 -14.53
C ASN A 48 -18.29 -17.48 -13.85
N TYR A 49 -17.13 -16.96 -13.43
CA TYR A 49 -16.09 -17.77 -12.76
C TYR A 49 -16.46 -18.27 -11.36
N VAL A 50 -17.53 -17.72 -10.77
CA VAL A 50 -18.19 -18.25 -9.58
C VAL A 50 -19.66 -18.52 -9.93
N ALA A 51 -20.09 -19.78 -9.83
CA ALA A 51 -21.47 -20.12 -10.15
C ALA A 51 -22.45 -19.50 -9.14
N ASN A 52 -23.42 -18.76 -9.65
CA ASN A 52 -24.57 -18.27 -8.87
C ASN A 52 -25.63 -19.37 -8.78
N LEU A 53 -25.96 -19.78 -7.56
CA LEU A 53 -26.90 -20.86 -7.26
C LEU A 53 -28.31 -20.35 -6.92
N GLY A 54 -28.54 -19.05 -7.07
CA GLY A 54 -29.80 -18.36 -6.78
C GLY A 54 -29.80 -17.71 -5.41
N ASN A 55 -30.99 -17.57 -4.83
CA ASN A 55 -31.19 -16.96 -3.53
C ASN A 55 -31.92 -17.91 -2.59
N THR A 56 -31.60 -17.78 -1.30
CA THR A 56 -32.38 -18.33 -0.20
C THR A 56 -33.74 -17.65 -0.09
N SER A 57 -34.65 -18.21 0.72
CA SER A 57 -35.99 -17.65 0.96
C SER A 57 -35.97 -16.28 1.64
N ASP A 58 -34.91 -15.96 2.40
CA ASP A 58 -34.64 -14.65 3.00
C ASP A 58 -33.79 -13.74 2.10
N TRP A 59 -33.71 -14.05 0.80
CA TRP A 59 -33.05 -13.27 -0.26
C TRP A 59 -31.53 -13.15 -0.16
N LYS A 60 -30.85 -13.97 0.65
CA LYS A 60 -29.38 -14.05 0.62
C LYS A 60 -28.91 -14.79 -0.62
N ALA A 61 -27.86 -14.28 -1.25
CA ALA A 61 -27.29 -14.87 -2.45
C ALA A 61 -26.52 -16.14 -2.11
N MET A 62 -26.59 -17.14 -3.00
CA MET A 62 -25.91 -18.42 -2.87
C MET A 62 -24.89 -18.56 -4.01
N TYR A 63 -23.63 -18.83 -3.67
CA TYR A 63 -22.56 -19.04 -4.63
C TYR A 63 -21.89 -20.40 -4.40
N SER A 64 -21.35 -21.00 -5.46
CA SER A 64 -20.61 -22.26 -5.39
C SER A 64 -19.41 -22.16 -4.45
N LEU A 65 -19.43 -22.95 -3.38
CA LEU A 65 -18.35 -22.99 -2.38
C LEU A 65 -17.04 -23.46 -3.01
N SER A 66 -17.09 -24.45 -3.91
CA SER A 66 -15.90 -24.99 -4.56
C SER A 66 -15.24 -23.95 -5.45
N ASP A 67 -16.02 -23.14 -6.18
CA ASP A 67 -15.47 -22.11 -7.06
C ASP A 67 -14.81 -21.00 -6.23
N VAL A 68 -15.48 -20.53 -5.18
CA VAL A 68 -14.92 -19.52 -4.27
C VAL A 68 -13.62 -20.02 -3.64
N ASN A 69 -13.61 -21.22 -3.08
CA ASN A 69 -12.42 -21.78 -2.45
C ASN A 69 -11.28 -22.04 -3.44
N ARG A 70 -11.60 -22.41 -4.68
CA ARG A 70 -10.61 -22.56 -5.76
C ARG A 70 -10.00 -21.21 -6.13
N LEU A 71 -10.80 -20.17 -6.27
CA LEU A 71 -10.32 -18.81 -6.54
C LEU A 71 -9.49 -18.26 -5.37
N PHE A 72 -9.92 -18.45 -4.12
CA PHE A 72 -9.16 -18.05 -2.93
C PHE A 72 -7.79 -18.75 -2.85
N SER A 73 -7.68 -19.95 -3.40
CA SER A 73 -6.41 -20.68 -3.35
C SER A 73 -5.26 -20.05 -4.10
N SER A 74 -5.55 -19.14 -5.04
CA SER A 74 -4.53 -18.42 -5.78
C SER A 74 -3.83 -17.34 -4.95
N PHE A 75 -4.34 -16.95 -3.78
CA PHE A 75 -3.75 -15.87 -2.97
C PHE A 75 -3.81 -16.11 -1.45
N THR A 76 -4.39 -17.20 -0.97
CA THR A 76 -4.40 -17.53 0.46
C THR A 76 -4.63 -19.01 0.68
N ASP A 77 -4.23 -19.52 1.84
CA ASP A 77 -4.57 -20.87 2.30
C ASP A 77 -5.94 -20.94 2.99
N PHE A 78 -6.56 -19.79 3.29
CA PHE A 78 -7.89 -19.76 3.89
C PHE A 78 -8.95 -20.37 2.96
N ARG A 79 -9.70 -21.35 3.47
CA ARG A 79 -10.85 -21.95 2.78
C ARG A 79 -12.10 -21.81 3.63
N PHE A 80 -13.17 -21.33 3.01
CA PHE A 80 -14.48 -21.27 3.63
C PHE A 80 -14.99 -22.68 3.93
N THR A 81 -15.46 -22.84 5.16
CA THR A 81 -16.10 -24.04 5.71
C THR A 81 -17.29 -23.61 6.56
N ALA A 82 -18.11 -24.57 7.01
CA ALA A 82 -19.21 -24.28 7.92
C ALA A 82 -18.76 -23.63 9.23
N ASP A 83 -17.53 -23.92 9.68
CA ASP A 83 -17.03 -23.47 10.99
C ASP A 83 -16.42 -22.07 10.96
N ASN A 84 -15.94 -21.61 9.80
CA ASN A 84 -15.19 -20.35 9.70
C ASN A 84 -15.87 -19.28 8.83
N ALA A 85 -16.91 -19.60 8.06
CA ALA A 85 -17.53 -18.65 7.14
C ALA A 85 -18.15 -17.42 7.82
N SER A 86 -18.48 -17.51 9.11
CA SER A 86 -18.95 -16.37 9.89
C SER A 86 -17.92 -15.23 9.97
N GLN A 87 -16.63 -15.51 9.78
CA GLN A 87 -15.58 -14.49 9.70
C GLN A 87 -15.79 -13.50 8.54
N ALA A 88 -16.49 -13.92 7.49
CA ALA A 88 -16.86 -13.07 6.36
C ALA A 88 -18.33 -12.65 6.38
N ASN A 89 -19.02 -12.73 7.54
CA ASN A 89 -20.47 -12.54 7.65
C ASN A 89 -21.28 -13.46 6.71
N ALA A 90 -20.73 -14.64 6.42
CA ALA A 90 -21.32 -15.66 5.56
C ALA A 90 -21.60 -16.94 6.35
N TYR A 91 -22.29 -17.89 5.73
CA TYR A 91 -22.39 -19.26 6.22
C TYR A 91 -22.34 -20.24 5.06
N VAL A 92 -21.91 -21.47 5.34
CA VAL A 92 -21.87 -22.55 4.35
C VAL A 92 -23.01 -23.52 4.60
N SER A 93 -23.71 -23.91 3.54
CA SER A 93 -24.75 -24.92 3.57
C SER A 93 -24.65 -25.82 2.34
N GLY A 94 -24.25 -27.08 2.55
CA GLY A 94 -23.93 -27.99 1.44
C GLY A 94 -22.79 -27.43 0.60
N ASP A 95 -23.00 -27.37 -0.72
CA ASP A 95 -22.01 -26.89 -1.68
C ASP A 95 -22.06 -25.37 -1.91
N ALA A 96 -22.80 -24.62 -1.08
CA ALA A 96 -23.00 -23.19 -1.24
C ALA A 96 -22.40 -22.38 -0.08
N ILE A 97 -21.75 -21.26 -0.42
CA ILE A 97 -21.52 -20.15 0.50
C ILE A 97 -22.63 -19.11 0.33
N ILE A 98 -23.19 -18.65 1.45
CA ILE A 98 -24.41 -17.85 1.49
C ILE A 98 -24.18 -16.58 2.30
N PHE A 99 -24.45 -15.43 1.68
CA PHE A 99 -24.27 -14.12 2.31
C PHE A 99 -25.12 -13.04 1.62
N SER A 100 -25.11 -11.82 2.17
CA SER A 100 -25.77 -10.65 1.59
C SER A 100 -24.74 -9.75 0.91
N PRO A 101 -24.51 -9.90 -0.42
CA PRO A 101 -23.52 -9.09 -1.11
C PRO A 101 -23.93 -7.62 -1.19
N ALA A 102 -22.95 -6.73 -1.08
CA ALA A 102 -23.08 -5.33 -1.41
C ALA A 102 -22.86 -5.14 -2.92
N THR A 103 -23.71 -4.34 -3.56
CA THR A 103 -23.56 -4.00 -4.98
C THR A 103 -22.22 -3.33 -5.25
N VAL A 104 -21.44 -3.89 -6.17
CA VAL A 104 -20.18 -3.27 -6.61
C VAL A 104 -20.51 -2.25 -7.69
N GLY A 105 -20.55 -0.98 -7.30
CA GLY A 105 -20.88 0.16 -8.18
C GLY A 105 -19.76 0.60 -9.12
N HIS A 106 -18.89 -0.31 -9.54
CA HIS A 106 -17.76 -0.06 -10.42
C HIS A 106 -17.37 -1.33 -11.20
N MET A 107 -16.51 -1.14 -12.19
CA MET A 107 -15.92 -2.18 -13.02
C MET A 107 -14.39 -2.07 -12.91
N ILE A 108 -13.74 -3.21 -12.73
CA ILE A 108 -12.29 -3.32 -12.78
C ILE A 108 -11.93 -4.33 -13.86
N THR A 109 -10.93 -4.00 -14.66
CA THR A 109 -10.30 -4.93 -15.61
C THR A 109 -8.80 -4.87 -15.49
N SER A 110 -8.17 -6.04 -15.49
CA SER A 110 -6.71 -6.16 -15.43
C SER A 110 -6.12 -6.82 -16.66
N ASP A 111 -5.03 -6.24 -17.15
CA ASP A 111 -4.24 -6.78 -18.26
C ASP A 111 -2.79 -6.96 -17.85
N ILE A 112 -2.30 -8.19 -17.99
CA ILE A 112 -0.90 -8.54 -17.76
C ILE A 112 -0.05 -7.88 -18.85
N THR A 113 0.90 -7.06 -18.43
CA THR A 113 1.85 -6.36 -19.31
C THR A 113 3.17 -7.11 -19.40
N SER A 114 3.57 -7.80 -18.33
CA SER A 114 4.83 -8.55 -18.27
C SER A 114 4.73 -9.74 -17.32
N ALA A 115 5.54 -10.77 -17.58
CA ALA A 115 5.68 -11.93 -16.70
C ALA A 115 7.14 -12.38 -16.70
N LYS A 116 7.77 -12.43 -15.53
CA LYS A 116 9.19 -12.78 -15.34
C LYS A 116 9.32 -13.91 -14.34
N TYR A 117 10.16 -14.89 -14.66
CA TYR A 117 10.55 -15.92 -13.69
C TYR A 117 11.89 -15.52 -13.09
N THR A 118 11.98 -15.60 -11.77
CA THR A 118 13.26 -15.69 -11.06
C THR A 118 13.51 -17.16 -10.71
N ASP A 119 14.58 -17.45 -9.96
CA ASP A 119 14.87 -18.82 -9.53
C ASP A 119 13.78 -19.37 -8.59
N ASP A 120 13.10 -18.50 -7.83
CA ASP A 120 12.14 -18.88 -6.78
C ASP A 120 10.72 -18.29 -6.97
N GLU A 121 10.54 -17.31 -7.86
CA GLU A 121 9.31 -16.50 -7.96
C GLU A 121 8.82 -16.32 -9.39
N LEU A 122 7.52 -16.06 -9.52
CA LEU A 122 6.90 -15.54 -10.73
C LEU A 122 6.40 -14.13 -10.45
N ILE A 123 6.99 -13.15 -11.14
CA ILE A 123 6.62 -11.74 -11.06
C ILE A 123 5.69 -11.42 -12.24
N ILE A 124 4.52 -10.87 -11.94
CA ILE A 124 3.50 -10.48 -12.92
C ILE A 124 3.27 -8.99 -12.84
N ASP A 125 3.60 -8.28 -13.91
CA ASP A 125 3.24 -6.88 -14.08
C ASP A 125 1.90 -6.79 -14.77
N PHE A 126 1.01 -5.94 -14.27
CA PHE A 126 -0.33 -5.77 -14.84
C PHE A 126 -0.86 -4.35 -14.67
N THR A 127 -1.76 -3.96 -15.56
CA THR A 127 -2.58 -2.76 -15.39
C THR A 127 -3.82 -3.10 -14.58
N TYR A 128 -4.25 -2.19 -13.72
CA TYR A 128 -5.50 -2.24 -12.99
C TYR A 128 -6.35 -1.05 -13.42
N ASN A 129 -7.38 -1.31 -14.22
CA ASN A 129 -8.20 -0.27 -14.82
C ASN A 129 -9.54 -0.20 -14.10
N TYR A 130 -9.72 0.85 -13.32
CA TYR A 130 -10.96 1.10 -12.57
C TYR A 130 -11.88 2.04 -13.36
N THR A 131 -13.16 1.71 -13.39
CA THR A 131 -14.23 2.58 -13.93
C THR A 131 -15.41 2.60 -12.98
N SER A 132 -15.78 3.79 -12.49
CA SER A 132 -16.99 3.94 -11.67
C SER A 132 -18.26 3.70 -12.49
N GLY A 133 -19.26 3.06 -11.87
CA GLY A 133 -20.54 2.74 -12.52
C GLY A 133 -21.39 3.95 -12.90
N GLY A 134 -21.07 5.14 -12.37
CA GLY A 134 -21.68 6.42 -12.71
C GLY A 134 -20.94 7.24 -13.78
N GLY A 135 -19.81 6.74 -14.30
CA GLY A 135 -19.00 7.44 -15.31
C GLY A 135 -18.27 8.70 -14.82
N SER A 136 -18.27 8.95 -13.51
CA SER A 136 -17.70 10.14 -12.87
C SER A 136 -16.20 10.06 -12.57
N GLY A 137 -15.56 8.94 -12.89
CA GLY A 137 -14.14 8.72 -12.66
C GLY A 137 -13.68 7.35 -13.15
N SER A 138 -12.53 7.34 -13.81
CA SER A 138 -11.78 6.16 -14.25
C SER A 138 -10.29 6.45 -14.04
N TYR A 139 -9.53 5.44 -13.65
CA TYR A 139 -8.08 5.53 -13.55
C TYR A 139 -7.44 4.19 -13.87
N THR A 140 -6.17 4.24 -14.23
CA THR A 140 -5.32 3.08 -14.45
C THR A 140 -4.18 3.14 -13.45
N LEU A 141 -3.95 2.03 -12.76
CA LEU A 141 -2.75 1.82 -11.94
C LEU A 141 -1.89 0.77 -12.62
N TYR A 142 -0.59 0.84 -12.38
CA TYR A 142 0.36 -0.21 -12.74
C TYR A 142 0.65 -0.98 -11.48
N LYS A 143 0.59 -2.30 -11.53
CA LYS A 143 0.76 -3.17 -10.37
C LYS A 143 1.71 -4.30 -10.69
N GLU A 144 2.35 -4.79 -9.65
CA GLU A 144 3.16 -5.99 -9.68
C GLU A 144 2.58 -6.99 -8.67
N ALA A 145 2.47 -8.25 -9.09
CA ALA A 145 2.13 -9.37 -8.24
C ALA A 145 3.30 -10.33 -8.17
N VAL A 146 3.73 -10.68 -6.97
CA VAL A 146 4.75 -11.69 -6.72
C VAL A 146 4.05 -12.99 -6.35
N LEU A 147 4.43 -14.07 -7.03
CA LEU A 147 3.90 -15.40 -6.80
C LEU A 147 5.02 -16.35 -6.43
N VAL A 148 4.80 -17.10 -5.35
CA VAL A 148 5.74 -18.11 -4.85
C VAL A 148 5.08 -19.49 -4.98
N PRO A 149 5.83 -20.54 -5.37
CA PRO A 149 5.32 -21.91 -5.34
C PRO A 149 4.94 -22.33 -3.91
N ASN A 150 3.70 -22.80 -3.75
CA ASN A 150 3.23 -23.39 -2.49
C ASN A 150 3.80 -24.82 -2.30
N SER A 151 3.38 -25.49 -1.22
CA SER A 151 3.83 -26.87 -0.91
C SER A 151 3.49 -27.92 -1.99
N GLU A 152 2.57 -27.61 -2.90
CA GLU A 152 2.19 -28.46 -4.04
C GLU A 152 2.92 -28.07 -5.33
N GLY A 153 3.81 -27.07 -5.28
CA GLY A 153 4.54 -26.52 -6.43
C GLY A 153 3.68 -25.64 -7.33
N LEU A 154 2.52 -25.18 -6.86
CA LEU A 154 1.62 -24.28 -7.59
C LEU A 154 1.89 -22.84 -7.15
N TYR A 155 1.95 -21.91 -8.10
CA TYR A 155 2.23 -20.51 -7.80
C TYR A 155 1.04 -19.84 -7.13
N GLN A 156 1.23 -19.30 -5.93
CA GLN A 156 0.25 -18.55 -5.15
C GLN A 156 0.75 -17.11 -5.00
N ILE A 157 -0.14 -16.14 -5.17
CA ILE A 157 0.15 -14.72 -4.95
C ILE A 157 0.43 -14.51 -3.47
N THR A 158 1.62 -13.98 -3.18
CA THR A 158 2.04 -13.57 -1.84
C THR A 158 1.95 -12.06 -1.68
N ASP A 159 2.25 -11.33 -2.75
CA ASP A 159 2.35 -9.87 -2.72
C ASP A 159 1.67 -9.24 -3.92
N ILE A 160 1.01 -8.10 -3.70
CA ILE A 160 0.48 -7.23 -4.75
C ILE A 160 0.71 -5.79 -4.29
N TYR A 161 1.35 -4.98 -5.11
CA TYR A 161 1.54 -3.55 -4.86
C TYR A 161 1.43 -2.73 -6.14
N GLU A 162 1.21 -1.44 -5.98
CA GLU A 162 1.26 -0.46 -7.07
C GLU A 162 2.71 -0.13 -7.43
N ARG A 163 2.97 0.05 -8.72
CA ARG A 163 4.23 0.54 -9.28
C ARG A 163 4.00 1.91 -9.92
N SER A 164 4.98 2.79 -9.80
CA SER A 164 5.05 4.01 -10.61
C SER A 164 5.33 3.69 -12.08
N GLU A 165 4.83 4.52 -13.01
CA GLU A 165 4.97 4.35 -14.48
C GLU A 165 6.42 4.25 -15.01
N GLU A 166 7.47 4.46 -14.20
CA GLU A 166 8.87 4.58 -14.67
C GLU A 166 9.72 3.28 -14.60
N GLU A 167 9.12 2.10 -14.48
CA GLU A 167 9.87 0.83 -14.60
C GLU A 167 9.57 0.09 -15.90
N GLU A 168 10.24 0.48 -16.98
CA GLU A 168 10.54 -0.45 -18.08
C GLU A 168 11.58 -1.48 -17.60
N PRO A 169 11.48 -2.76 -17.99
CA PRO A 169 12.38 -3.79 -17.53
C PRO A 169 13.78 -3.56 -18.11
N THR A 170 14.76 -3.23 -17.27
CA THR A 170 16.16 -3.26 -17.69
C THR A 170 16.59 -4.72 -17.85
N GLU A 171 16.90 -5.07 -19.10
CA GLU A 171 17.64 -6.28 -19.45
C GLU A 171 18.92 -6.37 -18.62
N ALA A 172 19.20 -7.60 -18.17
CA ALA A 172 20.36 -7.98 -17.38
C ALA A 172 21.67 -7.35 -17.88
N GLU A 173 22.27 -6.49 -17.07
CA GLU A 173 23.71 -6.23 -17.15
C GLU A 173 24.45 -7.06 -16.09
N THR A 174 25.24 -7.96 -16.65
CA THR A 174 26.23 -8.86 -16.05
C THR A 174 26.94 -8.29 -14.83
N SER A 175 26.90 -9.06 -13.74
CA SER A 175 27.79 -8.90 -12.59
C SER A 175 29.27 -8.89 -13.01
N GLN A 176 29.96 -7.80 -12.70
CA GLN A 176 31.38 -7.86 -12.40
C GLN A 176 31.59 -7.36 -10.97
N THR A 177 31.93 -8.32 -10.11
CA THR A 177 32.51 -8.09 -8.80
C THR A 177 33.74 -7.20 -8.91
N GLN A 178 33.72 -6.05 -8.24
CA GLN A 178 34.96 -5.39 -7.83
C GLN A 178 34.83 -4.88 -6.40
N ASP A 179 35.47 -5.64 -5.53
CA ASP A 179 35.85 -5.31 -4.17
C ASP A 179 36.56 -3.95 -4.13
N SER A 180 36.08 -3.02 -3.30
CA SER A 180 36.80 -1.81 -2.91
C SER A 180 36.22 -1.24 -1.62
N GLN A 181 36.79 -1.70 -0.50
CA GLN A 181 36.86 -0.92 0.72
C GLN A 181 37.48 0.46 0.44
N SER A 182 36.75 1.52 0.80
CA SER A 182 37.34 2.68 1.47
C SER A 182 36.26 3.68 1.89
N SER A 183 35.97 3.73 3.19
CA SER A 183 35.53 4.95 3.85
C SER A 183 36.68 5.97 3.88
N PRO A 184 36.36 7.25 3.71
CA PRO A 184 36.79 8.25 4.67
C PRO A 184 35.57 8.97 5.24
N SER A 185 35.51 9.03 6.57
CA SER A 185 34.62 9.90 7.32
C SER A 185 34.96 11.38 7.05
N SER A 186 34.31 11.98 6.08
CA SER A 186 34.17 13.43 5.96
C SER A 186 32.85 13.82 6.59
N GLN A 187 32.89 14.62 7.65
CA GLN A 187 31.70 15.21 8.25
C GLN A 187 31.02 16.08 7.18
N ASP A 188 29.76 15.79 6.89
CA ASP A 188 29.00 16.47 5.84
C ASP A 188 28.89 17.98 6.13
N SER A 189 29.01 18.80 5.07
CA SER A 189 28.92 20.26 5.18
C SER A 189 27.46 20.67 5.39
N GLU A 190 27.15 21.13 6.60
CA GLU A 190 25.81 21.59 6.98
C GLU A 190 25.28 22.67 6.01
N ASP A 191 26.14 23.58 5.54
CA ASP A 191 25.76 24.64 4.60
C ASP A 191 25.35 24.09 3.22
N GLU A 192 26.05 23.07 2.70
CA GLU A 192 25.74 22.47 1.40
C GLU A 192 24.48 21.60 1.47
N VAL A 193 24.31 20.84 2.54
CA VAL A 193 23.09 20.04 2.80
C VAL A 193 21.87 20.96 2.96
N ASN A 194 22.00 22.03 3.74
CA ASN A 194 20.93 23.02 3.90
C ASN A 194 20.54 23.65 2.57
N LYS A 195 21.51 23.98 1.71
CA LYS A 195 21.25 24.52 0.38
C LYS A 195 20.51 23.50 -0.50
N LEU A 196 20.96 22.25 -0.54
CA LEU A 196 20.30 21.17 -1.27
C LEU A 196 18.83 21.00 -0.85
N TYR A 197 18.56 21.04 0.46
CA TYR A 197 17.21 20.93 1.00
C TYR A 197 16.35 22.17 0.74
N GLN A 198 16.90 23.38 0.80
CA GLN A 198 16.16 24.58 0.40
C GLN A 198 15.80 24.58 -1.08
N ASP A 199 16.73 24.15 -1.95
CA ASP A 199 16.44 23.97 -3.37
C ASP A 199 15.32 22.94 -3.56
N THR A 200 15.36 21.81 -2.86
CA THR A 200 14.31 20.79 -2.89
C THR A 200 12.94 21.34 -2.49
N ILE A 201 12.86 22.09 -1.40
CA ILE A 201 11.62 22.74 -0.94
C ILE A 201 11.07 23.69 -2.02
N ASN A 202 11.95 24.44 -2.69
CA ASN A 202 11.54 25.36 -3.75
C ASN A 202 10.97 24.61 -4.97
N ARG A 203 11.58 23.47 -5.34
CA ARG A 203 11.10 22.61 -6.44
C ARG A 203 9.74 22.00 -6.14
N VAL A 204 9.53 21.53 -4.90
CA VAL A 204 8.21 21.05 -4.43
C VAL A 204 7.16 22.15 -4.52
N LYS A 205 7.46 23.36 -4.00
CA LYS A 205 6.55 24.52 -4.07
C LYS A 205 6.23 24.94 -5.50
N ALA A 206 7.21 24.87 -6.39
CA ALA A 206 7.06 25.17 -7.81
C ALA A 206 6.34 24.05 -8.58
N LYS A 207 6.03 22.92 -7.94
CA LYS A 207 5.47 21.72 -8.57
C LYS A 207 6.29 21.27 -9.78
N GLU A 208 7.61 21.31 -9.66
CA GLU A 208 8.48 20.78 -10.71
C GLU A 208 8.18 19.31 -10.96
N SER A 209 8.36 18.86 -12.20
CA SER A 209 8.20 17.44 -12.56
C SER A 209 9.11 16.58 -11.67
N GLY A 210 8.53 15.54 -11.06
CA GLY A 210 9.18 14.70 -10.05
C GLY A 210 9.10 15.20 -8.61
N PHE A 211 8.66 16.45 -8.37
CA PHE A 211 8.56 17.06 -7.03
C PHE A 211 7.13 17.46 -6.62
N ALA A 212 6.20 17.49 -7.58
CA ALA A 212 4.80 17.71 -7.29
C ALA A 212 4.21 16.52 -6.51
N PHE A 213 3.43 16.81 -5.47
CA PHE A 213 2.55 15.85 -4.81
C PHE A 213 1.39 15.48 -5.73
N THR A 214 1.14 14.19 -5.90
CA THR A 214 0.17 13.63 -6.84
C THR A 214 -0.87 12.71 -6.19
N THR A 215 -0.72 12.36 -4.89
CA THR A 215 -1.68 11.50 -4.17
C THR A 215 -3.12 12.01 -4.24
N TYR A 216 -3.32 13.31 -4.08
CA TYR A 216 -4.64 13.92 -4.14
C TYR A 216 -4.81 14.79 -5.41
N PRO A 217 -6.05 14.95 -5.92
CA PRO A 217 -6.33 15.93 -6.96
C PRO A 217 -5.85 17.31 -6.54
N ASP A 218 -5.34 18.09 -7.49
CA ASP A 218 -4.80 19.44 -7.24
C ASP A 218 -5.74 20.34 -6.44
N SER A 219 -7.06 20.18 -6.63
CA SER A 219 -8.11 20.91 -5.91
C SER A 219 -8.20 20.62 -4.41
N SER A 220 -7.58 19.53 -3.96
CA SER A 220 -7.58 19.09 -2.56
C SER A 220 -6.50 19.79 -1.75
N TYR A 221 -5.42 20.23 -2.41
CA TYR A 221 -4.34 20.95 -1.72
C TYR A 221 -4.72 22.41 -1.48
N ASN A 222 -4.40 22.91 -0.29
CA ASN A 222 -4.62 24.32 0.04
C ASN A 222 -3.49 25.24 -0.47
N GLY A 223 -2.43 24.67 -1.05
CA GLY A 223 -1.26 25.38 -1.56
C GLY A 223 -0.20 25.73 -0.50
N GLU A 224 -0.42 25.36 0.76
CA GLU A 224 0.55 25.55 1.85
C GLU A 224 1.47 24.33 1.97
N TYR A 225 2.75 24.60 2.21
CA TYR A 225 3.77 23.59 2.41
C TYR A 225 4.47 23.83 3.75
N SER A 226 4.64 22.75 4.50
CA SER A 226 5.41 22.70 5.74
C SER A 226 6.61 21.80 5.57
N TYR A 227 7.67 22.01 6.34
CA TYR A 227 8.83 21.13 6.32
C TYR A 227 9.59 21.16 7.64
N PHE A 228 10.35 20.12 7.92
CA PHE A 228 11.34 20.07 8.99
C PHE A 228 12.54 19.23 8.57
N ILE A 229 13.66 19.40 9.27
CA ILE A 229 14.90 18.67 9.03
C ILE A 229 15.28 17.95 10.34
N ARG A 230 15.50 16.63 10.28
CA ARG A 230 15.82 15.80 11.46
C ARG A 230 16.47 14.50 11.04
N ASP A 231 17.36 13.97 11.88
CA ASP A 231 17.84 12.59 11.80
C ASP A 231 16.70 11.63 12.19
N LEU A 232 16.28 10.78 11.25
CA LEU A 232 15.15 9.87 11.43
C LEU A 232 15.55 8.46 11.86
N ASN A 233 16.82 8.07 11.74
CA ASN A 233 17.31 6.71 12.06
C ASN A 233 18.49 6.70 13.05
N ASN A 234 18.85 7.84 13.62
CA ASN A 234 19.98 8.07 14.51
C ASN A 234 21.34 7.73 13.89
N ASP A 235 21.51 7.87 12.57
CA ASP A 235 22.80 7.64 11.90
C ASP A 235 23.71 8.89 11.87
N GLY A 236 23.23 10.01 12.39
CA GLY A 236 23.93 11.30 12.43
C GLY A 236 23.75 12.13 11.16
N LYS A 237 23.03 11.65 10.15
CA LYS A 237 22.59 12.41 8.97
C LYS A 237 21.20 12.95 9.22
N LEU A 238 20.96 14.16 8.70
CA LEU A 238 19.66 14.81 8.81
C LEU A 238 18.89 14.57 7.51
N GLU A 239 17.62 14.21 7.63
CA GLU A 239 16.69 14.13 6.51
C GLU A 239 15.72 15.30 6.48
N LEU A 240 15.29 15.66 5.27
CA LEU A 240 14.24 16.64 5.04
C LEU A 240 12.90 15.93 4.89
N VAL A 241 11.91 16.37 5.66
CA VAL A 241 10.51 16.01 5.45
C VAL A 241 9.75 17.24 4.95
N VAL A 242 9.11 17.12 3.79
CA VAL A 242 8.26 18.18 3.22
C VAL A 242 6.83 17.66 3.16
N ALA A 243 5.86 18.47 3.55
CA ALA A 243 4.46 18.12 3.52
C ALA A 243 3.59 19.23 2.89
N ALA A 244 2.56 18.82 2.16
CA ALA A 244 1.46 19.65 1.71
C ALA A 244 0.18 19.26 2.45
N ARG A 245 -0.65 20.25 2.80
CA ARG A 245 -1.97 19.97 3.40
C ARG A 245 -2.97 19.69 2.30
N ALA A 246 -3.67 18.57 2.42
CA ALA A 246 -4.73 18.17 1.50
C ALA A 246 -6.03 17.90 2.26
N ALA A 247 -7.16 18.20 1.61
CA ALA A 247 -8.47 17.80 2.08
C ALA A 247 -8.79 16.37 1.62
N GLU A 248 -9.05 15.47 2.56
CA GLU A 248 -9.50 14.11 2.31
C GLU A 248 -10.87 13.89 2.96
N GLY A 249 -11.93 14.12 2.18
CA GLY A 249 -13.29 14.12 2.70
C GLY A 249 -13.47 15.17 3.81
N PRO A 250 -13.87 14.80 5.04
CA PRO A 250 -14.00 15.73 6.16
C PRO A 250 -12.67 16.02 6.88
N PHE A 251 -11.56 15.42 6.46
CA PHE A 251 -10.27 15.53 7.14
C PHE A 251 -9.29 16.43 6.41
N ILE A 252 -8.37 16.96 7.19
CA ILE A 252 -7.12 17.52 6.67
C ILE A 252 -6.05 16.47 6.94
N VAL A 253 -5.30 16.14 5.91
CA VAL A 253 -4.16 15.22 5.95
C VAL A 253 -2.91 15.96 5.50
N TYR A 254 -1.76 15.47 5.95
CA TYR A 254 -0.46 15.86 5.43
C TYR A 254 -0.03 14.81 4.41
N ASN A 255 0.09 15.24 3.16
CA ASN A 255 0.76 14.47 2.13
C ASN A 255 2.23 14.86 2.14
N TYR A 256 3.14 13.93 2.36
CA TYR A 256 4.53 14.23 2.67
C TYR A 256 5.52 13.31 1.96
N ARG A 257 6.75 13.80 1.81
CA ARG A 257 7.91 13.05 1.29
C ARG A 257 9.09 13.22 2.21
N VAL A 258 9.94 12.20 2.23
CA VAL A 258 11.20 12.15 2.96
C VAL A 258 12.36 12.18 1.96
N TYR A 259 13.31 13.06 2.19
CA TYR A 259 14.48 13.25 1.35
C TYR A 259 15.77 13.15 2.16
N GLY A 260 16.71 12.37 1.64
CA GLY A 260 18.08 12.29 2.11
C GLY A 260 19.04 12.89 1.09
N TYR A 261 20.31 12.57 1.27
CA TYR A 261 21.34 12.87 0.27
C TYR A 261 22.43 11.80 0.28
N ASP A 262 23.04 11.64 -0.88
CA ASP A 262 24.31 10.93 -1.04
C ASP A 262 25.44 11.95 -1.16
N HIS A 263 26.56 11.71 -0.47
CA HIS A 263 27.76 12.53 -0.53
C HIS A 263 28.92 11.71 -1.09
N GLN A 264 29.46 12.15 -2.22
CA GLN A 264 30.64 11.55 -2.84
C GLN A 264 31.63 12.66 -3.25
N GLY A 265 32.82 12.63 -2.64
CA GLY A 265 33.84 13.65 -2.88
C GLY A 265 33.41 15.02 -2.34
N ASP A 266 33.19 15.98 -3.23
CA ASP A 266 32.67 17.33 -2.91
C ASP A 266 31.21 17.51 -3.40
N THR A 267 30.54 16.44 -3.86
CA THR A 267 29.21 16.51 -4.48
C THR A 267 28.13 15.95 -3.55
N TYR A 268 27.07 16.74 -3.34
CA TYR A 268 25.85 16.34 -2.63
C TYR A 268 24.73 16.11 -3.65
N THR A 269 24.14 14.92 -3.65
CA THR A 269 23.05 14.56 -4.55
C THR A 269 21.80 14.26 -3.74
N LEU A 270 20.66 14.86 -4.10
CA LEU A 270 19.38 14.58 -3.45
C LEU A 270 19.00 13.12 -3.66
N LYS A 271 18.57 12.47 -2.58
CA LYS A 271 17.96 11.14 -2.63
C LYS A 271 16.52 11.23 -2.15
N THR A 272 15.56 10.83 -2.98
CA THR A 272 14.18 10.60 -2.53
C THR A 272 14.15 9.30 -1.75
N ILE A 273 13.76 9.36 -0.47
CA ILE A 273 13.70 8.19 0.43
C ILE A 273 12.29 7.61 0.45
N SER A 274 11.27 8.45 0.28
CA SER A 274 9.89 8.02 0.15
C SER A 274 9.20 8.68 -1.04
N ASP A 275 8.26 7.95 -1.64
CA ASP A 275 7.23 8.55 -2.47
C ASP A 275 6.24 9.36 -1.62
N ASP A 276 5.15 9.80 -2.24
CA ASP A 276 4.08 10.47 -1.53
C ASP A 276 3.45 9.55 -0.48
N LEU A 277 3.55 9.96 0.77
CA LEU A 277 2.91 9.32 1.91
C LEU A 277 1.82 10.23 2.45
N SER A 278 0.82 9.66 3.11
CA SER A 278 -0.28 10.42 3.71
C SER A 278 -0.51 10.02 5.16
N ALA A 279 -0.72 11.02 6.01
CA ALA A 279 -1.05 10.82 7.41
C ALA A 279 -2.00 11.91 7.89
N LEU A 280 -2.86 11.57 8.86
CA LEU A 280 -3.65 12.59 9.55
C LEU A 280 -2.74 13.54 10.34
N ASN A 281 -1.70 12.99 10.97
CA ASN A 281 -0.61 13.80 11.52
C ASN A 281 0.69 13.00 11.60
N LEU A 282 1.79 13.74 11.67
CA LEU A 282 3.13 13.25 11.98
C LEU A 282 3.53 13.80 13.35
N LEU A 283 3.89 12.93 14.28
CA LEU A 283 4.36 13.35 15.60
C LEU A 283 5.86 13.11 15.73
N ILE A 284 6.52 14.01 16.45
CA ILE A 284 7.93 13.92 16.78
C ILE A 284 8.07 13.11 18.08
N PRO A 285 8.70 11.93 18.05
CA PRO A 285 8.88 11.11 19.24
C PRO A 285 9.80 11.75 20.27
N GLU A 286 9.48 11.59 21.56
CA GLU A 286 10.35 12.06 22.66
C GLU A 286 11.71 11.36 22.69
N ASP A 287 11.75 10.10 22.22
CA ASP A 287 12.96 9.28 22.12
C ASP A 287 13.89 9.74 20.98
N GLY A 288 13.41 10.62 20.11
CA GLY A 288 14.13 11.17 18.97
C GLY A 288 14.27 10.22 17.77
N ASN A 289 13.76 8.98 17.85
CA ASN A 289 13.90 7.99 16.79
C ASN A 289 12.71 8.02 15.84
N GLY A 290 12.95 8.46 14.60
CA GLY A 290 11.95 8.48 13.55
C GLY A 290 10.78 9.44 13.83
N LEU A 291 9.59 9.02 13.41
CA LEU A 291 8.32 9.73 13.53
C LEU A 291 7.24 8.77 14.04
N PHE A 292 6.14 9.30 14.58
CA PHE A 292 4.90 8.54 14.66
C PHE A 292 3.91 9.00 13.59
N ILE A 293 3.38 8.04 12.85
CA ILE A 293 2.22 8.21 11.98
C ILE A 293 0.98 8.06 12.85
N TYR A 294 0.21 9.14 12.98
CA TYR A 294 -1.00 9.17 13.76
C TYR A 294 -2.23 8.89 12.88
N ASN A 295 -3.04 7.91 13.30
CA ASN A 295 -4.35 7.61 12.72
C ASN A 295 -5.38 7.40 13.84
N PHE A 296 -6.67 7.58 13.55
CA PHE A 296 -7.72 7.25 14.51
C PHE A 296 -9.00 6.71 13.86
N SER A 297 -9.72 5.88 14.63
CA SER A 297 -11.03 5.36 14.27
C SER A 297 -12.14 6.31 14.68
N ARG A 298 -12.96 6.75 13.72
CA ARG A 298 -14.14 7.60 13.98
C ARG A 298 -15.25 6.89 14.76
N GLY A 299 -15.30 5.56 14.69
CA GLY A 299 -16.37 4.77 15.31
C GLY A 299 -16.09 4.45 16.78
N THR A 300 -14.82 4.25 17.11
CA THR A 300 -14.39 3.82 18.46
C THR A 300 -13.62 4.89 19.22
N GLY A 301 -13.11 5.91 18.53
CA GLY A 301 -12.19 6.88 19.11
C GLY A 301 -10.80 6.28 19.41
N GLU A 302 -10.49 5.10 18.87
CA GLU A 302 -9.18 4.48 19.03
C GLU A 302 -8.15 5.23 18.20
N GLU A 303 -7.04 5.61 18.82
CA GLU A 303 -5.89 6.28 18.23
C GLU A 303 -4.75 5.28 18.11
N ASN A 304 -4.14 5.21 16.93
CA ASN A 304 -3.04 4.31 16.61
C ASN A 304 -1.82 5.12 16.15
N PHE A 305 -0.66 4.76 16.70
CA PHE A 305 0.61 5.45 16.49
C PHE A 305 1.63 4.45 15.98
N HIS A 306 1.93 4.53 14.69
CA HIS A 306 2.87 3.65 14.02
C HIS A 306 4.22 4.33 13.93
N ARG A 307 5.29 3.62 14.29
CA ARG A 307 6.65 4.14 14.15
C ARG A 307 6.98 4.25 12.67
N ALA A 308 7.63 5.32 12.27
CA ALA A 308 8.23 5.42 10.95
C ALA A 308 9.69 5.86 11.07
N THR A 309 10.60 5.18 10.38
CA THR A 309 12.04 5.45 10.41
C THR A 309 12.68 5.05 9.08
N ILE A 310 13.99 5.18 8.94
CA ILE A 310 14.72 4.78 7.74
C ILE A 310 15.45 3.48 8.04
N GLU A 311 15.09 2.43 7.29
CA GLU A 311 15.75 1.14 7.34
C GLU A 311 16.30 0.81 5.97
N ASN A 312 17.59 0.47 5.89
CA ASN A 312 18.28 0.14 4.65
C ASN A 312 18.13 1.20 3.53
N GLY A 313 17.97 2.47 3.91
CA GLY A 313 17.86 3.59 2.99
C GLY A 313 16.46 3.84 2.43
N SER A 314 15.44 3.15 2.95
CA SER A 314 14.02 3.32 2.62
C SER A 314 13.25 3.80 3.84
N PHE A 315 12.20 4.60 3.63
CA PHE A 315 11.29 4.99 4.71
C PHE A 315 10.33 3.84 5.01
N VAL A 316 10.38 3.32 6.24
CA VAL A 316 9.58 2.19 6.70
C VAL A 316 8.62 2.66 7.77
N ILE A 317 7.35 2.26 7.64
CA ILE A 317 6.31 2.48 8.65
C ILE A 317 5.95 1.13 9.26
N SER A 318 5.94 1.04 10.59
CA SER A 318 5.63 -0.20 11.30
C SER A 318 4.19 -0.63 11.02
N SER A 319 4.00 -1.88 10.58
CA SER A 319 2.66 -2.43 10.33
C SER A 319 1.83 -2.55 11.61
N ALA A 320 2.48 -2.88 12.73
CA ALA A 320 1.87 -2.83 14.05
C ALA A 320 1.90 -1.41 14.62
N SER A 321 0.80 -1.03 15.29
CA SER A 321 0.79 0.17 16.12
C SER A 321 1.73 -0.04 17.31
N GLU A 322 2.64 0.89 17.56
CA GLU A 322 3.52 0.83 18.73
C GLU A 322 2.76 1.26 19.98
N TYR A 323 1.85 2.22 19.84
CA TYR A 323 0.95 2.66 20.91
C TYR A 323 -0.47 2.73 20.43
N THR A 324 -1.41 2.37 21.30
CA THR A 324 -2.84 2.52 21.04
C THR A 324 -3.51 3.13 22.26
N TYR A 325 -4.29 4.17 22.04
CA TYR A 325 -5.04 4.86 23.09
C TYR A 325 -6.49 5.09 22.67
N THR A 326 -7.30 5.54 23.62
CA THR A 326 -8.62 6.08 23.30
C THR A 326 -8.56 7.60 23.42
N MET A 327 -9.03 8.27 22.38
CA MET A 327 -9.07 9.73 22.26
C MET A 327 -9.71 10.37 23.49
N GLY A 328 -9.08 11.43 24.00
CA GLY A 328 -9.56 12.22 25.13
C GLY A 328 -9.31 11.59 26.51
N THR A 329 -8.67 10.41 26.57
CA THR A 329 -8.18 9.86 27.85
C THR A 329 -6.91 10.59 28.31
N ASP A 330 -6.62 10.55 29.62
CA ASP A 330 -5.39 11.14 30.17
C ASP A 330 -4.12 10.55 29.53
N ALA A 331 -4.13 9.26 29.20
CA ALA A 331 -3.02 8.60 28.53
C ALA A 331 -2.79 9.13 27.11
N SER A 332 -3.86 9.28 26.31
CA SER A 332 -3.80 9.92 24.98
C SER A 332 -3.28 11.36 25.08
N ASN A 333 -3.82 12.16 26.00
CA ASN A 333 -3.40 13.54 26.21
C ASN A 333 -1.92 13.66 26.62
N GLN A 334 -1.45 12.77 27.50
CA GLN A 334 -0.03 12.70 27.89
C GLN A 334 0.86 12.30 26.72
N PHE A 335 0.43 11.32 25.92
CA PHE A 335 1.19 10.89 24.74
C PHE A 335 1.36 12.02 23.73
N HIS A 336 0.28 12.74 23.39
CA HIS A 336 0.35 13.90 22.49
C HIS A 336 1.17 15.06 23.06
N SER A 337 1.21 15.22 24.39
CA SER A 337 2.04 16.24 25.03
C SER A 337 3.53 15.90 24.97
N ALA A 338 3.88 14.61 25.08
CA ALA A 338 5.26 14.13 24.97
C ALA A 338 5.74 14.06 23.51
N ASN A 339 4.82 13.78 22.57
CA ASN A 339 5.11 13.59 21.15
C ASN A 339 4.36 14.65 20.31
N PRO A 340 4.88 15.88 20.22
CA PRO A 340 4.17 16.98 19.59
C PRO A 340 4.04 16.80 18.07
N SER A 341 3.04 17.47 17.49
CA SER A 341 2.87 17.57 16.03
C SER A 341 4.14 18.11 15.38
N ALA A 342 4.61 17.43 14.32
CA ALA A 342 5.69 17.91 13.48
C ALA A 342 5.29 19.16 12.67
N PHE A 343 3.99 19.33 12.45
CA PHE A 343 3.40 20.49 11.78
C PHE A 343 2.30 21.08 12.67
N PRO A 344 2.63 21.98 13.61
CA PRO A 344 1.62 22.65 14.40
C PRO A 344 0.76 23.56 13.52
N ASP A 345 -0.55 23.55 13.78
CA ASP A 345 -1.55 24.44 13.16
C ASP A 345 -1.34 25.93 13.49
#